data_AF-A0A7V4QCR9-F1
#
_entry.id   AF-A0A7V4QCR9-F1
#
_cell.length_a   1.000
_cell.length_b   1.000
_cell.length_c   1.000
_cell.angle_alpha   90.00
_cell.angle_beta   90.00
_cell.angle_gamma   90.00
#
_symmetry.space_group_name_H-M   'P 1'
#
loop_
_entity.id
_entity.type
_entity.pdbx_description
1 polymer ?
#
loop_
_entity_poly.entity_id
_entity_poly.type
_entity_poly.pdbx_seq_one_letter_code
_entity_poly.pdbx_strand_id
1 'polypeptide(L)'
;MTLDSKDAIRELEQAKIEQRPYGLVLMDWMMPDMDGVETIKQIRSDSQLSKTQAFVMVTAYNREELLQKAAFQRIKIDGVLVKPVNPSALLGSILNALGKEVVQGSRRQEKEASYKEASESLRGVHLLLAEDNAVNQELAIEVLQKAGIKVDIANNGVEALHMLSQAMYDGVLMDCQMPIMDGFEATRRIRQEAKFADLPILAMTANAMAGDKERVI
;
A
#
# COMPACT_ATOMS: atom_id res chain seq x y z
N MET A 1 -7.98 -20.81 -13.58
CA MET A 1 -8.39 -22.05 -12.87
C MET A 1 -7.67 -22.03 -11.54
N THR A 2 -8.38 -21.96 -10.41
CA THR A 2 -7.76 -22.08 -9.08
C THR A 2 -7.61 -23.56 -8.78
N LEU A 3 -6.36 -24.02 -8.71
CA LEU A 3 -6.03 -25.38 -8.34
C LEU A 3 -5.77 -25.42 -6.84
N ASP A 4 -6.17 -26.49 -6.17
CA ASP A 4 -5.69 -26.77 -4.82
C ASP A 4 -4.23 -27.27 -4.86
N SER A 5 -3.62 -27.46 -3.70
CA SER A 5 -2.21 -27.85 -3.60
C SER A 5 -1.88 -29.18 -4.28
N LYS A 6 -2.78 -30.17 -4.26
CA LYS A 6 -2.53 -31.48 -4.87
C LYS A 6 -2.69 -31.42 -6.38
N ASP A 7 -3.71 -30.71 -6.85
CA ASP A 7 -3.95 -30.50 -8.26
C ASP A 7 -2.84 -29.66 -8.89
N ALA A 8 -2.32 -28.66 -8.17
CA ALA A 8 -1.17 -27.88 -8.61
C ALA A 8 0.07 -28.75 -8.81
N ILE A 9 0.38 -29.67 -7.87
CA ILE A 9 1.53 -30.59 -8.02
C ILE A 9 1.36 -31.49 -9.24
N ARG A 10 0.18 -32.09 -9.42
CA ARG A 10 -0.12 -32.94 -10.59
C ARG A 10 0.00 -32.19 -11.90
N GLU A 11 -0.45 -30.95 -11.95
CA GLU A 11 -0.34 -30.10 -13.14
C GLU A 11 1.13 -29.81 -13.47
N LEU A 12 1.97 -29.56 -12.46
CA LEU A 12 3.41 -29.38 -12.66
C LEU A 12 4.09 -30.66 -13.17
N GLU A 13 3.70 -31.82 -12.65
CA GLU A 13 4.18 -33.13 -13.13
C GLU A 13 3.78 -33.36 -14.59
N GLN A 14 2.51 -33.10 -14.92
CA GLN A 14 1.97 -33.27 -16.27
C GLN A 14 2.65 -32.33 -17.28
N ALA A 15 2.76 -31.05 -16.95
CA ALA A 15 3.42 -30.05 -17.79
C ALA A 15 4.89 -30.40 -18.06
N LYS A 16 5.56 -31.05 -17.10
CA LYS A 16 6.91 -31.57 -17.31
C LYS A 16 6.93 -32.77 -18.26
N ILE A 17 6.01 -33.72 -18.12
CA ILE A 17 5.88 -34.88 -19.04
C ILE A 17 5.64 -34.39 -20.48
N GLU A 18 4.82 -33.36 -20.64
CA GLU A 18 4.53 -32.72 -21.93
C GLU A 18 5.66 -31.82 -22.46
N GLN A 19 6.81 -31.77 -21.78
CA GLN A 19 7.97 -30.93 -22.12
C GLN A 19 7.64 -29.43 -22.19
N ARG A 20 6.65 -28.99 -21.41
CA ARG A 20 6.23 -27.59 -21.26
C ARG A 20 6.24 -27.16 -19.80
N PRO A 21 7.39 -27.26 -19.10
CA PRO A 21 7.46 -26.92 -17.69
C PRO A 21 7.16 -25.44 -17.48
N TYR A 22 6.38 -25.13 -16.44
CA TYR A 22 6.19 -23.76 -16.00
C TYR A 22 7.50 -23.16 -15.48
N GLY A 23 7.86 -21.95 -15.92
CA GLY A 23 9.00 -21.21 -15.39
C GLY A 23 8.70 -20.37 -14.15
N LEU A 24 7.42 -20.14 -13.87
CA LEU A 24 6.93 -19.37 -12.73
C LEU A 24 5.63 -19.97 -12.22
N VAL A 25 5.48 -20.05 -10.89
CA VAL A 25 4.24 -20.43 -10.22
C VAL A 25 3.78 -19.28 -9.32
N LEU A 26 2.55 -18.82 -9.52
CA LEU A 26 1.85 -17.96 -8.56
C LEU A 26 1.13 -18.87 -7.56
N MET A 27 1.54 -18.83 -6.30
CA MET A 27 1.05 -19.72 -5.25
C MET A 27 0.20 -18.93 -4.25
N ASP A 28 -1.02 -19.38 -3.93
CA ASP A 28 -1.76 -18.80 -2.80
C ASP A 28 -1.16 -19.33 -1.49
N TRP A 29 -0.96 -18.45 -0.51
CA TRP A 29 -0.49 -18.91 0.80
C TRP A 29 -1.57 -19.72 1.50
N MET A 30 -2.80 -19.23 1.50
CA MET A 30 -3.91 -19.87 2.22
C MET A 30 -4.70 -20.76 1.28
N MET A 31 -4.44 -22.05 1.36
CA MET A 31 -5.18 -23.10 0.66
C MET A 31 -5.63 -24.17 1.67
N PRO A 32 -6.79 -24.82 1.43
CA PRO A 32 -7.25 -25.92 2.26
C PRO A 32 -6.26 -27.10 2.23
N ASP A 33 -6.24 -27.88 3.31
CA ASP A 33 -5.36 -29.04 3.57
C ASP A 33 -3.87 -28.73 3.68
N MET A 34 -3.28 -28.07 2.69
CA MET A 34 -1.85 -27.77 2.62
C MET A 34 -1.64 -26.34 2.14
N ASP A 35 -0.98 -25.54 2.98
CA ASP A 35 -0.68 -24.14 2.66
C ASP A 35 0.43 -24.00 1.61
N GLY A 36 0.51 -22.83 0.97
CA GLY A 36 1.46 -22.59 -0.12
C GLY A 36 2.93 -22.78 0.26
N VAL A 37 3.30 -22.59 1.53
CA VAL A 37 4.69 -22.81 1.97
C VAL A 37 5.01 -24.30 1.99
N GLU A 38 4.11 -25.12 2.56
CA GLU A 38 4.26 -26.58 2.55
C GLU A 38 4.16 -27.15 1.13
N THR A 39 3.30 -26.60 0.26
CA THR A 39 3.21 -26.98 -1.16
C THR A 39 4.54 -26.78 -1.88
N ILE A 40 5.20 -25.63 -1.71
CA ILE A 40 6.52 -25.37 -2.31
C ILE A 40 7.56 -26.35 -1.76
N LYS A 41 7.49 -26.68 -0.47
CA LYS A 41 8.39 -27.66 0.16
C LYS A 41 8.27 -29.02 -0.49
N GLN A 42 7.04 -29.47 -0.74
CA GLN A 42 6.78 -30.76 -1.38
C GLN A 42 7.27 -30.75 -2.83
N ILE A 43 6.96 -29.71 -3.60
CA ILE A 43 7.42 -29.57 -5.00
C ILE A 43 8.95 -29.61 -5.07
N ARG A 44 9.65 -28.94 -4.15
CA ARG A 44 11.13 -28.90 -4.15
C ARG A 44 11.78 -30.17 -3.63
N SER A 45 11.10 -30.91 -2.76
CA SER A 45 11.57 -32.22 -2.28
C SER A 45 11.52 -33.26 -3.39
N ASP A 46 10.67 -33.06 -4.40
CA ASP A 46 10.66 -33.88 -5.60
C ASP A 46 11.82 -33.50 -6.54
N SER A 47 12.82 -34.38 -6.61
CA SER A 47 13.95 -34.27 -7.54
C SER A 47 13.54 -34.10 -9.01
N GLN A 48 12.34 -34.58 -9.38
CA GLN A 48 11.78 -34.43 -10.71
C GLN A 48 11.27 -33.01 -10.98
N LEU A 49 10.78 -32.29 -9.97
CA LEU A 49 10.23 -30.93 -10.12
C LEU A 49 11.22 -29.84 -9.70
N SER A 50 12.33 -30.19 -9.06
CA SER A 50 13.27 -29.25 -8.42
C SER A 50 13.99 -28.24 -9.34
N LYS A 51 13.93 -28.40 -10.67
CA LYS A 51 14.68 -27.54 -11.59
C LYS A 51 13.80 -26.40 -12.10
N THR A 52 14.15 -25.19 -11.68
CA THR A 52 13.86 -23.90 -12.36
C THR A 52 12.43 -23.37 -12.32
N GLN A 53 11.72 -23.50 -11.20
CA GLN A 53 10.49 -22.74 -10.95
C GLN A 53 10.73 -21.60 -9.98
N ALA A 54 10.48 -20.39 -10.45
CA ALA A 54 10.37 -19.24 -9.56
C ALA A 54 8.99 -19.25 -8.89
N PHE A 55 8.95 -19.05 -7.57
CA PHE A 55 7.69 -19.04 -6.81
C PHE A 55 7.38 -17.64 -6.30
N VAL A 56 6.23 -17.11 -6.69
CA VAL A 56 5.68 -15.87 -6.15
C VAL A 56 4.46 -16.21 -5.32
N MET A 57 4.54 -15.93 -4.02
CA MET A 57 3.45 -16.15 -3.09
C MET A 57 2.42 -15.02 -3.19
N VAL A 58 1.14 -15.34 -3.09
CA VAL A 58 0.02 -14.40 -3.04
C VAL A 58 -0.72 -14.61 -1.73
N THR A 59 -0.98 -13.56 -0.96
CA THR A 59 -1.67 -13.69 0.34
C THR A 59 -2.54 -12.49 0.66
N ALA A 60 -3.60 -12.69 1.46
CA ALA A 60 -4.36 -11.60 2.10
C ALA A 60 -3.82 -11.24 3.51
N TYR A 61 -2.83 -11.98 4.01
CA TYR A 61 -2.33 -11.90 5.38
C TYR A 61 -0.98 -11.19 5.48
N ASN A 62 -0.47 -11.02 6.70
CA ASN A 62 0.76 -10.29 6.98
C ASN A 62 1.97 -10.91 6.25
N ARG A 63 2.61 -10.12 5.40
CA ARG A 63 3.82 -10.49 4.64
C ARG A 63 4.95 -10.95 5.56
N GLU A 64 5.10 -10.36 6.74
CA GLU A 64 6.19 -10.70 7.67
C GLU A 64 6.05 -12.12 8.22
N GLU A 65 4.83 -12.52 8.58
CA GLU A 65 4.54 -13.86 9.09
C GLU A 65 4.87 -14.94 8.05
N LEU A 66 4.46 -14.71 6.79
CA LEU A 66 4.81 -15.59 5.67
C LEU A 66 6.32 -15.74 5.54
N LEU A 67 7.06 -14.63 5.56
CA LEU A 67 8.52 -14.64 5.40
C LEU A 67 9.21 -15.34 6.57
N GLN A 68 8.73 -15.14 7.80
CA GLN A 68 9.22 -15.84 8.98
C GLN A 68 8.99 -17.35 8.85
N LYS A 69 7.80 -17.78 8.43
CA LYS A 69 7.47 -19.19 8.22
C LYS A 69 8.34 -19.82 7.13
N ALA A 70 8.50 -19.12 6.00
CA ALA A 70 9.35 -19.57 4.90
C ALA A 70 10.82 -19.68 5.33
N ALA A 71 11.33 -18.70 6.10
CA ALA A 71 12.69 -18.73 6.64
C ALA A 71 12.88 -19.89 7.63
N PHE A 72 11.92 -20.09 8.54
CA PHE A 72 11.93 -21.20 9.50
C PHE A 72 12.00 -22.56 8.79
N GLN A 73 11.23 -22.73 7.71
CA GLN A 73 11.24 -23.94 6.90
C GLN A 73 12.36 -23.99 5.84
N ARG A 74 13.23 -22.97 5.78
CA ARG A 74 14.33 -22.81 4.81
C ARG A 74 13.87 -22.87 3.34
N ILE A 75 12.69 -22.32 3.07
CA ILE A 75 12.10 -22.26 1.74
C ILE A 75 12.37 -20.89 1.13
N LYS A 76 13.10 -20.87 0.03
CA LYS A 76 13.27 -19.66 -0.79
C LYS A 76 11.95 -19.29 -1.47
N ILE A 77 11.48 -18.07 -1.31
CA ILE A 77 10.35 -17.52 -2.09
C ILE A 77 10.91 -16.36 -2.91
N ASP A 78 10.61 -16.34 -4.22
CA ASP A 78 11.19 -15.39 -5.17
C ASP A 78 10.40 -14.06 -5.24
N GLY A 79 9.16 -14.04 -4.73
CA GLY A 79 8.36 -12.83 -4.54
C GLY A 79 7.14 -13.03 -3.65
N VAL A 80 6.60 -11.93 -3.11
CA VAL A 80 5.37 -11.95 -2.31
C VAL A 80 4.45 -10.82 -2.76
N LEU A 81 3.20 -11.15 -3.05
CA LEU A 81 2.11 -10.25 -3.42
C LEU A 81 1.04 -10.27 -2.33
N VAL A 82 0.58 -9.09 -1.93
CA VAL A 82 -0.53 -8.93 -0.99
C VAL A 82 -1.80 -8.63 -1.78
N LYS A 83 -2.92 -9.28 -1.43
CA LYS A 83 -4.24 -9.06 -2.01
C LYS A 83 -4.84 -7.75 -1.41
N PRO A 84 -5.53 -6.91 -2.22
CA PRO A 84 -5.81 -7.07 -3.65
C PRO A 84 -4.55 -6.83 -4.52
N VAL A 85 -4.34 -7.71 -5.50
CA VAL A 85 -3.15 -7.67 -6.36
C VAL A 85 -3.34 -6.65 -7.48
N ASN A 86 -2.54 -5.59 -7.51
CA ASN A 86 -2.48 -4.63 -8.61
C ASN A 86 -1.62 -5.16 -9.77
N PRO A 87 -2.02 -4.95 -11.05
CA PRO A 87 -1.23 -5.33 -12.23
C PRO A 87 0.25 -4.93 -12.21
N SER A 88 0.58 -3.73 -11.71
CA SER A 88 1.96 -3.24 -11.64
C SER A 88 2.80 -4.04 -10.64
N ALA A 89 2.22 -4.39 -9.49
CA ALA A 89 2.88 -5.18 -8.46
C ALA A 89 3.08 -6.63 -8.92
N LEU A 90 2.08 -7.19 -9.61
CA LEU A 90 2.15 -8.51 -10.22
C LEU A 90 3.28 -8.57 -11.26
N LEU A 91 3.29 -7.64 -12.21
CA LEU A 91 4.31 -7.58 -13.25
C LEU A 91 5.72 -7.43 -12.66
N GLY A 92 5.88 -6.53 -11.68
CA GLY A 92 7.15 -6.35 -10.97
C GLY A 92 7.63 -7.64 -10.29
N SER A 93 6.74 -8.33 -9.59
CA SER A 93 7.06 -9.61 -8.91
C SER A 93 7.43 -10.71 -9.90
N ILE A 94 6.72 -10.83 -11.02
CA ILE A 94 7.00 -11.81 -12.08
C ILE A 94 8.40 -11.60 -12.66
N LEU A 95 8.71 -10.36 -13.04
CA LEU A 95 9.98 -10.07 -13.70
C LEU A 95 11.17 -10.27 -12.75
N ASN A 96 11.05 -9.84 -11.50
CA ASN A 96 12.06 -10.07 -10.46
C ASN A 96 12.28 -11.58 -10.22
N ALA A 97 11.20 -12.35 -10.12
CA ALA A 97 11.27 -13.79 -9.87
C ALA A 97 11.95 -14.55 -11.03
N LEU A 98 11.78 -14.08 -12.27
CA LEU A 98 12.43 -14.64 -13.46
C LEU A 98 13.88 -14.18 -13.67
N GLY A 99 14.46 -13.44 -12.73
CA GLY A 99 15.87 -12.99 -12.81
C GLY A 99 16.13 -11.99 -13.94
N LYS A 100 15.08 -11.44 -14.56
CA LYS A 100 15.23 -10.24 -15.37
C LYS A 100 15.37 -9.11 -14.38
N GLU A 101 16.57 -8.51 -14.27
CA GLU A 101 16.76 -7.26 -13.57
C GLU A 101 15.80 -6.23 -14.16
N VAL A 102 14.60 -6.15 -13.60
CA VAL A 102 13.88 -4.90 -13.64
C VAL A 102 14.65 -4.01 -12.71
N VAL A 103 14.93 -2.81 -13.20
CA VAL A 103 15.40 -1.63 -12.49
C VAL A 103 14.39 -1.25 -11.37
N GLN A 104 14.05 -2.17 -10.48
CA GLN A 104 13.04 -2.09 -9.41
C GLN A 104 13.63 -2.41 -8.04
N GLY A 105 14.74 -3.14 -7.95
CA GLY A 105 15.53 -3.20 -6.72
C GLY A 105 15.97 -1.80 -6.28
N SER A 106 16.44 -1.01 -7.26
CA SER A 106 16.71 0.41 -7.06
C SER A 106 15.42 1.18 -6.75
N ARG A 107 14.34 1.02 -7.52
CA ARG A 107 13.10 1.80 -7.34
C ARG A 107 12.35 1.55 -6.03
N ARG A 108 12.42 0.35 -5.45
CA ARG A 108 11.80 0.06 -4.14
C ARG A 108 12.67 0.54 -2.98
N GLN A 109 13.98 0.36 -3.05
CA GLN A 109 14.91 0.93 -2.07
C GLN A 109 14.95 2.46 -2.17
N GLU A 110 14.90 3.03 -3.37
CA GLU A 110 14.73 4.46 -3.64
C GLU A 110 13.39 4.95 -3.09
N LYS A 111 12.30 4.19 -3.24
CA LYS A 111 11.01 4.55 -2.60
C LYS A 111 11.09 4.49 -1.10
N GLU A 112 11.59 3.42 -0.51
CA GLU A 112 11.71 3.26 0.95
C GLU A 112 12.66 4.32 1.56
N ALA A 113 13.76 4.63 0.88
CA ALA A 113 14.65 5.74 1.23
C ALA A 113 13.96 7.09 1.06
N SER A 114 13.26 7.33 -0.05
CA SER A 114 12.49 8.55 -0.30
C SER A 114 11.35 8.76 0.70
N TYR A 115 10.66 7.69 1.14
CA TYR A 115 9.66 7.77 2.21
C TYR A 115 10.30 8.12 3.54
N LYS A 116 11.49 7.60 3.83
CA LYS A 116 12.22 7.89 5.06
C LYS A 116 12.74 9.32 5.07
N GLU A 117 13.34 9.78 3.98
CA GLU A 117 13.78 11.17 3.77
C GLU A 117 12.60 12.14 3.81
N ALA A 118 11.47 11.81 3.18
CA ALA A 118 10.25 12.61 3.24
C ALA A 118 9.66 12.64 4.65
N SER A 119 9.68 11.52 5.38
CA SER A 119 9.23 11.51 6.78
C SER A 119 10.15 12.32 7.67
N GLU A 120 11.46 12.34 7.41
CA GLU A 120 12.42 13.18 8.15
C GLU A 120 12.23 14.68 7.83
N SER A 121 11.94 15.04 6.57
CA SER A 121 11.68 16.43 6.19
C SER A 121 10.35 16.97 6.71
N LEU A 122 9.38 16.09 7.00
CA LEU A 122 8.09 16.46 7.58
C LEU A 122 8.09 16.52 9.11
N ARG A 123 9.19 16.16 9.78
CA ARG A 123 9.27 16.26 11.24
C ARG A 123 9.18 17.71 11.70
N GLY A 124 8.29 17.97 12.65
CA GLY A 124 8.07 19.29 13.23
C GLY A 124 7.14 20.19 12.43
N VAL A 125 6.70 19.76 11.23
CA VAL A 125 5.64 20.43 10.46
C VAL A 125 4.37 20.49 11.31
N HIS A 126 3.67 21.62 11.23
CA HIS A 126 2.43 21.87 11.92
C HIS A 126 1.25 21.93 10.94
N LEU A 127 0.39 20.92 10.99
CA LEU A 127 -0.78 20.82 10.12
C LEU A 127 -2.07 21.09 10.88
N LEU A 128 -3.02 21.69 10.19
CA LEU A 128 -4.42 21.74 10.62
C LEU A 128 -5.19 20.59 9.95
N LEU A 129 -5.84 19.74 10.73
CA LEU A 129 -6.75 18.70 10.24
C LEU A 129 -8.20 19.14 10.45
N ALA A 130 -8.95 19.32 9.37
CA ALA A 130 -10.39 19.58 9.40
C ALA A 130 -11.16 18.30 9.05
N GLU A 131 -11.79 17.69 10.04
CA GLU A 131 -12.49 16.39 9.96
C GLU A 131 -13.56 16.36 11.06
N ASP A 132 -14.79 15.95 10.77
CA ASP A 132 -15.89 15.97 11.76
C ASP A 132 -16.09 14.64 12.48
N ASN A 133 -15.52 13.54 11.97
CA ASN A 133 -15.64 12.23 12.57
C ASN A 133 -14.46 11.93 13.52
N ALA A 134 -14.75 11.79 14.82
CA ALA A 134 -13.76 11.50 15.85
C ALA A 134 -12.90 10.24 15.58
N VAL A 135 -13.46 9.21 14.93
CA VAL A 135 -12.71 7.99 14.58
C VAL A 135 -11.68 8.27 13.47
N ASN A 136 -12.07 9.08 12.47
CA ASN A 136 -11.16 9.50 11.41
C ASN A 136 -10.07 10.43 11.95
N GLN A 137 -10.43 11.33 12.87
CA GLN A 137 -9.47 12.20 13.57
C GLN A 137 -8.40 11.36 14.27
N GLU A 138 -8.81 10.38 15.10
CA GLU A 138 -7.88 9.53 15.85
C GLU A 138 -6.93 8.77 14.92
N LEU A 139 -7.46 8.17 13.84
CA LEU A 139 -6.65 7.47 12.84
C LEU A 139 -5.64 8.40 12.15
N ALA A 140 -6.09 9.58 11.72
CA ALA A 140 -5.23 10.55 11.04
C ALA A 140 -4.11 11.05 11.98
N ILE A 141 -4.45 11.36 13.23
CA ILE A 141 -3.49 11.77 14.26
C ILE A 141 -2.44 10.69 14.49
N GLU A 142 -2.86 9.43 14.64
CA GLU A 142 -1.93 8.32 14.85
C GLU A 142 -0.91 8.22 13.69
N VAL A 143 -1.38 8.35 12.46
CA VAL A 143 -0.53 8.29 11.27
C VAL A 143 0.42 9.49 11.18
N LEU A 144 -0.09 10.70 11.39
CA LEU A 144 0.69 11.94 11.24
C LEU A 144 1.71 12.13 12.37
N GLN A 145 1.33 11.81 13.62
CA GLN A 145 2.24 11.91 14.76
C GLN A 145 3.37 10.88 14.68
N LYS A 146 3.13 9.68 14.13
CA LYS A 146 4.21 8.70 13.83
C LYS A 146 5.24 9.25 12.85
N ALA A 147 4.84 10.14 11.94
CA ALA A 147 5.75 10.87 11.06
C ALA A 147 6.43 12.09 11.73
N GLY A 148 6.11 12.38 13.00
CA GLY A 148 6.64 13.52 13.75
C GLY A 148 5.98 14.86 13.40
N ILE A 149 4.80 14.83 12.79
CA ILE A 149 4.00 16.00 12.43
C ILE A 149 3.16 16.41 13.65
N LYS A 150 3.09 17.71 13.93
CA LYS A 150 2.16 18.29 14.91
C LYS A 150 0.82 18.54 14.22
N VAL A 151 -0.28 18.20 14.89
CA VAL A 151 -1.62 18.29 14.30
C VAL A 151 -2.56 18.95 15.29
N ASP A 152 -3.20 20.04 14.86
CA ASP A 152 -4.37 20.61 15.52
C ASP A 152 -5.64 20.22 14.76
N ILE A 153 -6.78 20.10 15.46
CA ILE A 153 -8.04 19.57 14.91
C ILE A 153 -9.07 20.68 14.82
N ALA A 154 -9.76 20.75 13.69
CA ALA A 154 -11.00 21.48 13.49
C ALA A 154 -12.12 20.49 13.14
N ASN A 155 -13.31 20.63 13.75
CA ASN A 155 -14.43 19.70 13.57
C ASN A 155 -15.37 20.09 12.41
N ASN A 156 -15.07 21.19 11.70
CA ASN A 156 -15.79 21.68 10.53
C ASN A 156 -15.02 22.82 9.85
N GLY A 157 -15.48 23.26 8.67
CA GLY A 157 -14.85 24.34 7.91
C GLY A 157 -14.83 25.72 8.60
N VAL A 158 -15.79 26.02 9.48
CA VAL A 158 -15.83 27.30 10.22
C VAL A 158 -14.72 27.32 11.28
N GLU A 159 -14.59 26.24 12.04
CA GLU A 159 -13.54 26.09 13.03
C GLU A 159 -12.15 26.14 12.37
N ALA A 160 -11.99 25.51 11.20
CA ALA A 160 -10.74 25.55 10.45
C ALA A 160 -10.34 26.99 10.06
N LEU A 161 -11.28 27.79 9.53
CA LEU A 161 -11.05 29.21 9.22
C LEU A 161 -10.70 30.02 10.48
N HIS A 162 -11.39 29.77 11.59
CA HIS A 162 -11.10 30.43 12.85
C HIS A 162 -9.67 30.12 13.32
N MET A 163 -9.27 28.85 13.31
CA MET A 163 -7.93 28.44 13.74
C MET A 163 -6.83 29.01 12.84
N LEU A 164 -7.03 29.02 11.52
CA LEU A 164 -6.13 29.67 10.56
C LEU A 164 -5.97 31.19 10.82
N SER A 165 -6.98 31.83 11.42
CA SER A 165 -6.88 33.24 11.81
C SER A 165 -6.02 33.49 13.05
N GLN A 166 -5.86 32.47 13.91
CA GLN A 166 -5.17 32.59 15.21
C GLN A 166 -3.72 32.10 15.16
N ALA A 167 -3.41 31.14 14.29
CA ALA A 167 -2.11 30.50 14.23
C ALA A 167 -1.65 30.25 12.79
N MET A 168 -0.34 30.09 12.61
CA MET A 168 0.27 29.70 11.35
C MET A 168 0.38 28.18 11.28
N TYR A 169 0.05 27.64 10.11
CA TYR A 169 0.17 26.23 9.78
C TYR A 169 0.95 26.08 8.49
N ASP A 170 1.68 24.98 8.38
CA ASP A 170 2.45 24.63 7.19
C ASP A 170 1.57 23.97 6.12
N GLY A 171 0.35 23.58 6.47
CA GLY A 171 -0.65 23.05 5.56
C GLY A 171 -1.95 22.65 6.26
N VAL A 172 -2.95 22.33 5.45
CA VAL A 172 -4.27 21.89 5.91
C VAL A 172 -4.62 20.56 5.25
N LEU A 173 -5.06 19.60 6.05
CA LEU A 173 -5.76 18.40 5.60
C LEU A 173 -7.27 18.66 5.77
N MET A 174 -8.02 18.63 4.69
CA MET A 174 -9.41 19.11 4.67
C MET A 174 -10.35 18.01 4.19
N ASP A 175 -11.20 17.47 5.06
CA ASP A 175 -12.33 16.64 4.61
C ASP A 175 -13.26 17.47 3.74
N CYS A 176 -13.59 16.96 2.56
CA CYS A 176 -14.53 17.57 1.65
C CYS A 176 -15.97 17.60 2.20
N GLN A 177 -16.36 16.67 3.08
CA GLN A 177 -17.72 16.55 3.60
C GLN A 177 -17.75 16.73 5.10
N MET A 178 -18.19 17.90 5.56
CA MET A 178 -18.35 18.20 6.98
C MET A 178 -19.66 18.98 7.20
N PRO A 179 -20.27 18.90 8.40
CA PRO A 179 -21.43 19.71 8.77
C PRO A 179 -21.04 21.19 8.89
N ILE A 180 -22.06 22.07 8.90
CA ILE A 180 -21.94 23.54 9.06
C ILE A 180 -21.28 24.23 7.86
N MET A 181 -20.05 23.85 7.52
CA MET A 181 -19.32 24.31 6.34
C MET A 181 -18.48 23.16 5.82
N ASP A 182 -18.70 22.82 4.55
CA ASP A 182 -17.97 21.76 3.87
C ASP A 182 -16.54 22.19 3.48
N GLY A 183 -15.69 21.21 3.17
CA GLY A 183 -14.28 21.47 2.86
C GLY A 183 -14.06 22.26 1.57
N PHE A 184 -14.99 22.16 0.60
CA PHE A 184 -14.90 22.92 -0.65
C PHE A 184 -15.16 24.41 -0.40
N GLU A 185 -16.19 24.73 0.38
CA GLU A 185 -16.51 26.09 0.77
C GLU A 185 -15.41 26.68 1.65
N ALA A 186 -14.93 25.92 2.65
CA ALA A 186 -13.80 26.33 3.48
C ALA A 186 -12.57 26.65 2.64
N THR A 187 -12.19 25.76 1.71
CA THR A 187 -11.06 25.95 0.79
C THR A 187 -11.23 27.22 -0.06
N ARG A 188 -12.43 27.45 -0.63
CA ARG A 188 -12.69 28.68 -1.41
C ARG A 188 -12.51 29.94 -0.58
N ARG A 189 -12.99 29.95 0.66
CA ARG A 189 -12.84 31.09 1.57
C ARG A 189 -11.37 31.31 1.95
N ILE A 190 -10.62 30.24 2.25
CA ILE A 190 -9.18 30.33 2.51
C ILE A 190 -8.45 30.95 1.31
N ARG A 191 -8.78 30.53 0.08
CA ARG A 191 -8.16 31.05 -1.15
C ARG A 191 -8.51 32.50 -1.48
N GLN A 192 -9.55 33.07 -0.87
CA GLN A 192 -9.86 34.50 -1.02
C GLN A 192 -8.93 35.38 -0.17
N GLU A 193 -8.25 34.83 0.83
CA GLU A 193 -7.32 35.56 1.68
C GLU A 193 -5.89 35.45 1.12
N ALA A 194 -5.32 36.58 0.68
CA ALA A 194 -3.99 36.61 0.05
C ALA A 194 -2.86 36.02 0.93
N LYS A 195 -2.99 36.10 2.26
CA LYS A 195 -2.04 35.50 3.21
C LYS A 195 -2.01 33.96 3.17
N PHE A 196 -3.03 33.31 2.61
CA PHE A 196 -3.13 31.86 2.48
C PHE A 196 -3.04 31.39 1.02
N ALA A 197 -2.60 32.25 0.10
CA ALA A 197 -2.48 31.91 -1.32
C ALA A 197 -1.57 30.69 -1.53
N ASP A 198 -0.45 30.63 -0.81
CA ASP A 198 0.54 29.55 -0.91
C ASP A 198 0.32 28.42 0.11
N LEU A 199 -0.69 28.53 0.98
CA LEU A 199 -0.95 27.53 2.01
C LEU A 199 -1.39 26.21 1.34
N PRO A 200 -0.64 25.11 1.50
CA PRO A 200 -1.02 23.82 0.94
C PRO A 200 -2.32 23.33 1.59
N ILE A 201 -3.31 22.94 0.78
CA ILE A 201 -4.55 22.33 1.24
C ILE A 201 -4.69 21.00 0.51
N LEU A 202 -4.68 19.90 1.27
CA LEU A 202 -4.90 18.55 0.76
C LEU A 202 -6.32 18.12 1.08
N ALA A 203 -7.14 17.99 0.04
CA ALA A 203 -8.49 17.47 0.16
C ALA A 203 -8.48 15.97 0.51
N MET A 204 -9.19 15.60 1.56
CA MET A 204 -9.46 14.22 1.97
C MET A 204 -10.83 13.82 1.44
N THR A 205 -10.88 12.81 0.58
CA THR A 205 -12.15 12.29 0.04
C THR A 205 -12.21 10.78 0.21
N ALA A 206 -13.39 10.26 0.58
CA ALA A 206 -13.63 8.82 0.65
C ALA A 206 -13.69 8.15 -0.73
N ASN A 207 -13.87 8.94 -1.81
CA ASN A 207 -14.07 8.44 -3.16
C ASN A 207 -13.12 9.14 -4.15
N ALA A 208 -11.96 8.53 -4.43
CA ALA A 208 -10.95 9.06 -5.35
C ALA A 208 -11.34 8.93 -6.85
N MET A 209 -12.63 8.79 -7.18
CA MET A 209 -13.11 8.64 -8.56
C MET A 209 -13.44 9.98 -9.20
N ALA A 210 -12.59 10.39 -10.15
CA ALA A 210 -12.75 11.27 -11.33
C ALA A 210 -13.57 12.58 -11.29
N GLY A 211 -14.59 12.77 -10.45
CA GLY A 211 -15.45 13.98 -10.43
C GLY A 211 -15.00 15.06 -9.44
N ASP A 212 -14.33 14.70 -8.35
CA ASP A 212 -13.97 15.67 -7.31
C ASP A 212 -12.79 16.57 -7.68
N LYS A 213 -11.91 16.12 -8.59
CA LYS A 213 -10.75 16.91 -9.05
C LYS A 213 -11.15 18.22 -9.73
N GLU A 214 -12.31 18.27 -10.38
CA GLU A 214 -12.79 19.49 -11.07
C GLU A 214 -13.32 20.55 -10.11
N ARG A 215 -13.61 20.19 -8.84
CA ARG A 215 -14.11 21.12 -7.82
C ARG A 215 -13.01 21.70 -6.91
N VAL A 216 -11.78 21.22 -7.02
CA VAL A 216 -10.65 21.50 -6.10
C VAL A 216 -9.58 22.42 -6.75
N ILE A 217 -9.89 23.06 -7.88
CA ILE A 217 -9.00 24.03 -8.54
C ILE A 217 -9.33 25.45 -8.13
#